data_AF-A0A7D5Q943-F1
#
_entry.id   AF-A0A7D5Q943-F1
#
_cell.length_a   1.000
_cell.length_b   1.000
_cell.length_c   1.000
_cell.angle_alpha   90.00
_cell.angle_beta   90.00
_cell.angle_gamma   90.00
#
_symmetry.space_group_name_H-M   'P 1'
#
loop_
_entity.id
_entity.type
_entity.pdbx_description
1 polymer ?
#
loop_
_entity_poly.entity_id
_entity_poly.type
_entity_poly.pdbx_seq_one_letter_code
_entity_poly.pdbx_strand_id
1 'polypeptide(L)' 'MTGSSYRVVSEVRADGDLLDVPSGARDVTVEPLGRPGMVRVTYLKPVREIAITGSDDDADRPSYLA' A
#
# COMPACT_ATOMS: atom_id res chain seq x y z
N MET A 1 11.76 16.11 10.41
CA MET A 1 12.26 15.32 9.26
C MET A 1 11.08 15.00 8.36
N THR A 2 11.02 15.59 7.16
CA THR A 2 10.03 15.21 6.13
C THR A 2 10.57 13.99 5.38
N GLY A 3 10.44 12.81 5.98
CA GLY A 3 10.75 11.54 5.32
C GLY A 3 9.58 11.10 4.44
N SER A 4 9.85 10.53 3.27
CA SER A 4 8.83 9.81 2.50
C SER A 4 8.62 8.42 3.08
N SER A 5 7.37 8.08 3.39
CA SER A 5 7.00 6.77 3.93
C SER A 5 6.63 5.80 2.81
N TYR A 6 7.16 4.58 2.88
CA TYR A 6 6.87 3.50 1.93
C TYR A 6 6.48 2.22 2.67
N ARG A 7 5.63 1.41 2.05
CA ARG A 7 5.42 0.00 2.40
C ARG A 7 6.25 -0.86 1.46
N VAL A 8 7.02 -1.79 2.02
CA VAL A 8 7.69 -2.83 1.24
C VAL A 8 6.64 -3.87 0.85
N VAL A 9 6.52 -4.15 -0.44
CA VAL A 9 5.68 -5.23 -0.97
C VAL A 9 6.60 -6.26 -1.59
N SER A 10 6.39 -7.54 -1.27
CA SER A 10 7.11 -8.67 -1.86
C SER A 10 6.12 -9.77 -2.17
N GLU A 11 5.98 -10.09 -3.45
CA GLU A 11 5.00 -11.05 -3.96
C GLU A 11 5.68 -12.09 -4.83
N VAL A 12 5.18 -13.33 -4.79
CA VAL A 12 5.64 -14.42 -5.67
C VAL A 12 4.62 -14.62 -6.77
N ARG A 13 5.08 -14.64 -8.02
CA ARG A 13 4.26 -14.77 -9.24
C ARG A 13 4.83 -15.82 -10.17
N ALA A 14 3.99 -16.37 -11.05
CA ALA A 14 4.50 -17.21 -12.13
C ALA A 14 5.19 -16.33 -13.18
N ASP A 15 6.16 -16.89 -13.89
CA ASP A 15 6.76 -16.25 -15.06
C ASP A 15 5.69 -16.03 -16.13
N GLY A 16 5.63 -14.81 -16.67
CA GLY A 16 4.61 -14.39 -17.64
C GLY A 16 3.30 -13.88 -17.03
N ASP A 17 3.10 -13.95 -15.70
CA ASP A 17 1.95 -13.33 -15.06
C ASP A 17 1.98 -11.80 -15.18
N LEU A 18 0.82 -11.20 -15.40
CA LEU A 18 0.65 -9.75 -15.31
C LEU A 18 0.58 -9.33 -13.83
N LEU A 19 1.38 -8.33 -13.47
CA LEU A 19 1.38 -7.73 -12.14
C LEU A 19 1.14 -6.22 -12.24
N ASP A 20 0.07 -5.76 -11.60
CA ASP A 20 -0.25 -4.33 -11.52
C ASP A 20 0.57 -3.66 -10.42
N VAL A 21 1.68 -3.03 -10.81
CA VAL A 21 2.50 -2.22 -9.92
C VAL A 21 1.93 -0.80 -9.85
N PRO A 22 1.60 -0.27 -8.65
CA PRO A 22 0.94 1.03 -8.52
C PRO A 22 1.84 2.18 -9.00
N SER A 23 1.22 3.21 -9.57
CA SER A 23 1.93 4.41 -10.02
C SER A 23 2.73 5.05 -8.87
N GLY A 24 4.01 5.33 -9.11
CA GLY A 24 4.91 5.88 -8.10
C GLY A 24 5.58 4.84 -7.20
N ALA A 25 5.37 3.54 -7.44
CA ALA A 25 6.23 2.51 -6.88
C ALA A 25 7.70 2.76 -7.23
N ARG A 26 8.59 2.45 -6.30
CA ARG A 26 10.04 2.59 -6.47
C ARG A 26 10.74 1.27 -6.24
N ASP A 27 11.96 1.18 -6.75
CA ASP A 27 12.90 0.08 -6.52
C ASP A 27 12.27 -1.29 -6.83
N VAL A 28 11.63 -1.38 -7.99
CA VAL A 28 11.02 -2.64 -8.47
C VAL A 28 12.14 -3.61 -8.84
N THR A 29 12.23 -4.71 -8.11
CA THR A 29 13.14 -5.81 -8.40
C THR A 29 12.35 -7.07 -8.75
N VAL A 30 12.87 -7.82 -9.72
CA VAL A 30 12.33 -9.13 -10.12
C VAL A 30 13.45 -10.13 -9.98
N GLU A 31 13.26 -11.12 -9.11
CA GLU A 31 14.27 -12.13 -8.81
C GLU A 31 13.71 -13.51 -9.18
N PRO A 32 14.44 -14.33 -9.96
CA PRO A 32 14.04 -15.70 -10.20
C PRO A 32 14.12 -16.47 -8.87
N LEU A 33 13.10 -17.28 -8.60
CA LEU A 33 13.19 -18.21 -7.49
C LEU A 33 13.91 -19.48 -7.95
N GLY A 34 14.54 -20.19 -7.00
CA GLY A 34 15.11 -21.53 -7.27
C GLY A 34 14.09 -22.59 -7.69
N ARG A 35 12.82 -22.20 -7.87
CA ARG A 35 11.75 -23.01 -8.42
C ARG A 35 11.46 -22.55 -9.86
N PRO A 36 11.50 -23.46 -10.86
CA PRO A 36 11.24 -23.11 -12.25
C PRO A 36 9.89 -22.42 -12.44
N GLY A 37 9.89 -21.39 -13.28
CA GLY A 37 8.68 -20.66 -13.67
C GLY A 37 8.09 -19.76 -12.58
N MET A 38 8.84 -19.45 -11.51
CA MET A 38 8.39 -18.55 -10.45
C MET A 38 9.39 -17.41 -10.24
N VAL A 39 8.88 -16.21 -10.03
CA VAL A 39 9.64 -15.01 -9.72
C VAL A 39 9.13 -14.37 -8.44
N ARG A 40 10.00 -13.66 -7.74
CA ARG A 40 9.62 -12.74 -6.66
C ARG A 40 9.74 -11.32 -7.17
N VAL A 41 8.67 -10.55 -7.05
CA VAL A 41 8.66 -9.13 -7.35
C VAL A 41 8.62 -8.36 -6.04
N THR A 42 9.58 -7.47 -5.83
CA THR A 42 9.65 -6.62 -4.63
C THR A 42 9.65 -5.15 -5.05
N TYR A 43 8.88 -4.30 -4.36
CA TYR A 43 8.84 -2.87 -4.63
C TYR A 43 8.43 -2.04 -3.40
N LEU A 44 8.74 -0.75 -3.44
CA LEU A 44 8.33 0.22 -2.44
C LEU A 44 7.06 0.95 -2.88
N LYS A 45 5.96 0.73 -2.17
CA LYS A 45 4.68 1.40 -2.40
C LYS A 45 4.59 2.69 -1.55
N PRO A 46 4.40 3.88 -2.15
CA PRO A 46 4.21 5.11 -1.41
C PRO A 46 3.01 5.02 -0.46
N VAL A 47 3.17 5.53 0.76
CA VAL A 47 2.07 5.68 1.72
C VAL A 47 1.68 7.15 1.79
N ARG A 48 0.38 7.42 1.73
CA ARG A 48 -0.18 8.73 2.07
C ARG A 48 -0.83 8.61 3.44
N GLU A 49 -0.38 9.42 4.38
CA GLU A 49 -1.09 9.61 5.65
C GLU A 49 -2.32 10.47 5.37
N ILE A 50 -3.49 9.94 5.71
CA ILE A 50 -4.73 10.71 5.67
C ILE A 50 -4.90 11.25 7.09
N ALA A 51 -4.67 12.55 7.27
CA ALA A 51 -4.98 13.21 8.53
C ALA A 51 -6.50 13.17 8.72
N ILE A 52 -6.96 12.50 9.78
CA ILE A 52 -8.36 12.58 10.20
C ILE A 52 -8.49 13.91 10.97
N THR A 53 -8.74 15.00 10.26
CA THR A 53 -9.14 16.27 10.90
C THR A 53 -10.63 16.23 11.18
N GLY A 54 -11.01 15.44 12.18
CA GLY A 54 -12.32 15.54 12.81
C GLY A 54 -12.28 16.66 13.83
N SER A 55 -12.58 17.88 13.41
CA SER A 55 -13.07 18.93 14.31
C SER A 55 -14.45 18.48 14.81
N ASP A 56 -14.61 18.44 16.13
CA ASP A 56 -15.87 18.41 16.90
C ASP A 56 -17.12 17.88 16.18
N ASP A 57 -17.32 16.56 16.21
CA ASP A 57 -18.63 15.94 15.93
C ASP A 57 -19.35 15.63 17.24
N ASP A 58 -19.44 16.64 18.12
CA ASP A 58 -20.28 16.67 19.32
C ASP A 58 -21.57 17.50 19.06
N ALA A 59 -21.96 17.67 17.78
CA ALA A 59 -23.09 18.49 17.35
C ALA A 59 -24.31 17.70 16.84
N ASP A 60 -24.27 16.37 16.78
CA ASP A 60 -25.40 15.53 16.36
C ASP A 60 -25.72 14.43 17.38
N ARG A 61 -26.00 14.83 18.63
CA ARG A 61 -26.66 13.93 19.60
C ARG A 61 -28.16 13.92 19.31
N PRO A 62 -28.74 12.85 18.74
CA PRO A 62 -30.17 12.85 18.42
C PRO A 62 -31.00 12.88 19.71
N SER A 63 -31.93 13.85 19.79
CA SER A 63 -32.83 14.01 20.94
C SER A 63 -33.96 12.96 20.90
N TYR A 64 -33.67 11.73 21.33
CA TYR A 64 -34.70 10.70 21.55
C TYR A 64 -35.11 10.55 23.02
N LEU A 65 -34.73 11.50 23.88
CA LEU A 65 -35.16 11.54 25.27
C LEU A 65 -35.71 12.95 25.58
N ALA A 66 -36.92 13.20 25.10
CA ALA A 66 -37.80 14.27 25.56
C ALA A 66 -39.12 13.65 26.03
#